data_AF-A0A919ENF4-F1
#
_entry.id   AF-A0A919ENF4-F1
#
_cell.length_a   1.000
_cell.length_b   1.000
_cell.length_c   1.000
_cell.angle_alpha   90.00
_cell.angle_beta   90.00
_cell.angle_gamma   90.00
#
_symmetry.space_group_name_H-M   'P 1'
#
loop_
_entity.id
_entity.type
_entity.pdbx_description
1 polymer ?
#
loop_
_entity_poly.entity_id
_entity_poly.type
_entity_poly.pdbx_seq_one_letter_code
_entity_poly.pdbx_strand_id
1 'polypeptide(L)'
;MRYGKWKTVYERHRRWSADGTWARILKAVQARADAEGRLDWSQVGVGSTTCRAHQHAAGARKAARPSAQKRGAVPARHRTDEGLGRSRGGLTSKIHLAGEGGRRPLGLLITPGQAHDGSLFEQVMAEV
;
A
#
# COMPACT_ATOMS: atom_id res chain seq x y z
N MET A 1 2.94 -8.69 27.37
CA MET A 1 3.25 -8.30 25.96
C MET A 1 3.01 -9.51 25.05
N ARG A 2 2.00 -9.48 24.16
CA ARG A 2 1.38 -10.70 23.58
C ARG A 2 1.86 -11.08 22.16
N TYR A 3 2.64 -10.24 21.49
CA TYR A 3 2.90 -10.38 20.03
C TYR A 3 4.17 -11.15 19.64
N GLY A 4 4.85 -11.80 20.59
CA GLY A 4 6.07 -12.59 20.33
C GLY A 4 7.27 -11.74 19.91
N LYS A 5 8.32 -12.40 19.39
CA LYS A 5 9.57 -11.74 18.99
C LYS A 5 9.35 -10.92 17.71
N TRP A 6 9.49 -9.60 17.81
CA TRP A 6 9.23 -8.65 16.70
C TRP A 6 9.97 -9.01 15.40
N LYS A 7 11.20 -9.53 15.50
CA LYS A 7 12.02 -9.89 14.34
C LYS A 7 11.35 -10.96 13.47
N THR A 8 10.74 -11.96 14.10
CA THR A 8 10.03 -13.04 13.41
C THR A 8 8.81 -12.52 12.65
N VAL A 9 8.03 -11.63 13.30
CA VAL A 9 6.86 -11.01 12.67
C VAL A 9 7.27 -10.15 11.48
N TYR A 10 8.31 -9.33 11.65
CA TYR A 10 8.84 -8.48 10.58
C TYR A 10 9.37 -9.29 9.39
N GLU A 11 10.16 -10.35 9.64
CA GLU A 11 10.72 -11.19 8.58
C GLU A 11 9.63 -11.92 7.79
N ARG A 12 8.59 -12.40 8.46
CA ARG A 12 7.42 -12.99 7.79
C ARG A 12 6.71 -11.96 6.93
N HIS A 13 6.39 -10.79 7.49
CA HIS A 13 5.75 -9.71 6.75
C HIS A 13 6.57 -9.33 5.51
N ARG A 14 7.87 -9.08 5.66
CA ARG A 14 8.76 -8.72 4.56
C ARG A 14 8.77 -9.79 3.46
N ARG A 15 8.86 -11.08 3.82
CA ARG A 15 8.87 -12.17 2.85
C ARG A 15 7.56 -12.24 2.08
N TRP A 16 6.44 -12.22 2.80
CA TRP A 16 5.10 -12.29 2.22
C TRP A 16 4.74 -11.10 1.35
N SER A 17 5.26 -9.92 1.68
CA SER A 17 5.16 -8.73 0.83
C SER A 17 5.98 -8.86 -0.45
N ALA A 18 7.14 -9.51 -0.39
CA ALA A 18 8.03 -9.66 -1.54
C ALA A 18 7.64 -10.80 -2.48
N ASP A 19 7.06 -11.89 -1.99
CA ASP A 19 6.73 -13.09 -2.76
C ASP A 19 5.25 -13.19 -3.17
N GLY A 20 4.47 -12.12 -2.94
CA GLY A 20 3.05 -12.07 -3.31
C GLY A 20 2.13 -12.94 -2.46
N THR A 21 2.59 -13.45 -1.30
CA THR A 21 1.73 -14.24 -0.40
C THR A 21 0.47 -13.49 0.00
N TRP A 22 0.54 -12.17 0.27
CA TRP A 22 -0.64 -11.38 0.61
C TRP A 22 -1.69 -11.37 -0.50
N ALA A 23 -1.27 -11.22 -1.77
CA ALA A 23 -2.17 -11.26 -2.91
C ALA A 23 -2.84 -12.64 -3.04
N ARG A 24 -2.07 -13.73 -2.84
CA ARG A 24 -2.61 -15.10 -2.85
C ARG A 24 -3.62 -15.34 -1.73
N ILE A 25 -3.36 -14.81 -0.53
CA ILE A 25 -4.30 -14.89 0.60
C ILE A 25 -5.61 -14.15 0.27
N LEU A 26 -5.52 -12.92 -0.24
CA LEU A 26 -6.69 -12.14 -0.65
C LEU A 26 -7.52 -12.91 -1.68
N LYS A 27 -6.88 -13.40 -2.75
CA LYS A 27 -7.53 -14.19 -3.81
C LYS A 27 -8.22 -15.44 -3.27
N ALA A 28 -7.57 -16.16 -2.35
CA ALA A 28 -8.16 -17.35 -1.74
C ALA A 28 -9.39 -17.02 -0.88
N VAL A 29 -9.34 -15.92 -0.12
CA VAL A 29 -10.48 -15.46 0.70
C VAL A 29 -11.64 -14.99 -0.19
N GLN A 30 -11.35 -14.29 -1.28
CA GLN A 30 -12.34 -13.86 -2.27
C GLN A 30 -12.98 -15.05 -2.97
N ALA A 31 -12.20 -16.00 -3.49
CA ALA A 31 -12.71 -17.19 -4.16
C ALA A 31 -13.65 -18.00 -3.25
N ARG A 32 -13.30 -18.11 -1.95
CA ARG A 32 -14.20 -18.73 -0.97
C ARG A 32 -15.47 -17.93 -0.75
N ALA A 33 -15.37 -16.61 -0.62
CA ALA A 33 -16.53 -15.75 -0.46
C ALA A 33 -17.47 -15.81 -1.69
N ASP A 34 -16.90 -15.86 -2.89
CA ASP A 34 -17.62 -15.98 -4.15
C ASP A 34 -18.38 -17.31 -4.26
N ALA A 35 -17.70 -18.44 -3.96
CA ALA A 35 -18.31 -19.75 -3.95
C ALA A 35 -19.46 -19.89 -2.92
N GLU A 36 -19.42 -19.09 -1.85
CA GLU A 36 -20.47 -19.01 -0.83
C GLU A 36 -21.55 -17.96 -1.19
N GLY A 37 -21.50 -17.34 -2.37
CA GLY A 37 -22.47 -16.33 -2.83
C GLY A 37 -22.42 -15.02 -2.04
N ARG A 38 -21.27 -14.73 -1.42
CA ARG A 38 -21.10 -13.60 -0.50
C ARG A 38 -20.35 -12.41 -1.10
N LEU A 39 -20.04 -12.42 -2.40
CA LEU A 39 -19.52 -11.26 -3.13
C LEU A 39 -20.63 -10.72 -4.03
N ASP A 40 -20.92 -9.42 -3.93
CA ASP A 40 -21.85 -8.74 -4.84
C ASP A 40 -21.09 -8.08 -6.01
N TRP A 41 -21.07 -8.75 -7.16
CA TRP A 41 -20.41 -8.24 -8.36
C TRP A 41 -21.21 -7.17 -9.11
N SER A 42 -22.43 -6.83 -8.66
CA SER A 42 -23.28 -5.85 -9.36
C SER A 42 -22.82 -4.40 -9.20
N GLN A 43 -22.03 -4.11 -8.15
CA GLN A 43 -21.53 -2.78 -7.86
C GLN A 43 -20.10 -2.83 -7.34
N VAL A 44 -19.25 -1.94 -7.86
CA VAL A 44 -17.89 -1.73 -7.38
C VAL A 44 -17.70 -0.27 -7.04
N GLY A 45 -17.33 -0.01 -5.78
CA GLY A 45 -16.94 1.32 -5.30
C GLY A 45 -15.42 1.41 -5.20
N VAL A 46 -14.85 2.54 -5.64
CA VAL A 46 -13.43 2.84 -5.49
C VAL A 46 -13.25 4.00 -4.52
N GLY A 47 -12.34 3.83 -3.57
CA GLY A 47 -11.97 4.89 -2.64
C GLY A 47 -10.51 4.78 -2.23
N SER A 48 -10.01 5.80 -1.53
CA SER A 48 -8.67 5.78 -0.96
C SER A 48 -8.64 6.27 0.47
N THR A 49 -7.60 5.88 1.20
CA THR A 49 -7.28 6.44 2.51
C THR A 49 -5.79 6.72 2.64
N THR A 50 -5.44 7.73 3.42
CA THR A 50 -4.05 8.12 3.65
C THR A 50 -3.60 7.65 5.04
N CYS A 51 -2.53 6.87 5.08
CA CYS A 51 -1.91 6.40 6.32
C CYS A 51 -0.65 7.22 6.63
N ARG A 52 -0.59 7.80 7.82
CA ARG A 52 0.63 8.45 8.30
C ARG A 52 1.66 7.41 8.69
N ALA A 53 2.87 7.56 8.16
CA ALA A 53 4.00 6.77 8.55
C ALA A 53 4.72 7.39 9.76
N HIS A 54 5.35 6.56 10.58
CA HIS A 54 6.19 7.05 11.66
C HIS A 54 7.32 7.92 11.09
N GLN A 55 7.76 8.95 11.83
CA GLN A 55 8.79 9.89 11.36
C GLN A 55 10.12 9.22 10.96
N HIS A 56 10.38 8.00 11.46
CA HIS A 56 11.56 7.19 11.13
C HIS A 56 11.30 6.09 10.08
N ALA A 57 10.12 6.06 9.45
CA ALA A 57 9.74 5.00 8.51
C ALA A 57 10.55 5.00 7.20
N ALA A 58 11.17 6.13 6.83
CA ALA A 58 12.02 6.23 5.63
C ALA A 58 13.34 5.44 5.74
N GLY A 59 13.62 4.83 6.90
CA GLY A 59 14.82 4.04 7.14
C GLY A 59 16.10 4.88 7.27
N ALA A 60 17.19 4.19 7.60
CA ALA A 60 18.52 4.80 7.69
C ALA A 60 19.06 5.12 6.28
N ARG A 61 19.68 6.29 6.14
CA ARG A 61 20.34 6.69 4.89
C ARG A 61 21.50 5.73 4.62
N LYS A 62 21.49 5.06 3.46
CA LYS A 62 22.56 4.14 3.03
C LYS A 62 23.75 4.83 2.33
N ALA A 63 23.67 6.14 2.07
CA ALA A 63 24.73 6.91 1.43
C ALA A 63 24.83 8.33 2.01
N ALA A 64 26.05 8.87 2.09
CA ALA A 64 26.33 10.24 2.50
C ALA A 64 25.72 11.26 1.51
N ARG A 65 25.48 12.49 1.98
CA ARG A 65 24.84 13.58 1.21
C ARG A 65 25.86 14.13 0.20
N PRO A 66 25.57 14.18 -1.12
CA PRO A 66 26.28 15.11 -1.99
C PRO A 66 26.00 16.54 -1.49
N SER A 67 27.01 17.40 -1.50
CA SER A 67 26.88 18.80 -1.09
C SER A 67 25.74 19.49 -1.85
N ALA A 68 24.93 20.26 -1.13
CA ALA A 68 23.86 21.13 -1.65
C ALA A 68 22.81 20.48 -2.59
N GLN A 69 21.77 19.90 -2.00
CA GLN A 69 20.54 19.61 -2.77
C GLN A 69 19.79 20.93 -3.04
N LYS A 70 19.71 21.35 -4.32
CA LYS A 70 18.95 22.54 -4.76
C LYS A 70 17.49 22.44 -4.29
N ARG A 71 16.93 23.56 -3.79
CA ARG A 71 15.48 23.66 -3.48
C ARG A 71 14.69 23.34 -4.75
N GLY A 72 13.82 22.33 -4.69
CA GLY A 72 13.03 21.84 -5.83
C GLY A 72 13.55 20.55 -6.49
N ALA A 73 14.71 20.02 -6.09
CA ALA A 73 15.16 18.72 -6.58
C ALA A 73 14.30 17.58 -6.02
N VAL A 74 13.63 16.84 -6.90
CA VAL A 74 12.96 15.57 -6.57
C VAL A 74 13.95 14.71 -5.77
N PRO A 75 13.56 14.14 -4.61
CA PRO A 75 14.46 13.27 -3.86
C PRO A 75 14.96 12.17 -4.79
N ALA A 76 16.28 12.05 -4.95
CA ALA A 76 16.95 11.15 -5.91
C ALA A 76 16.72 9.65 -5.68
N ARG A 77 15.71 9.29 -4.88
CA ARG A 77 15.40 7.93 -4.45
C ARG A 77 14.03 7.94 -3.75
N HIS A 78 12.98 8.17 -4.53
CA HIS A 78 11.72 7.48 -4.26
C HIS A 78 11.88 6.11 -4.91
N ARG A 79 11.94 5.05 -4.11
CA ARG A 79 12.06 3.72 -4.70
C ARG A 79 10.70 3.34 -5.28
N THR A 80 10.68 2.82 -6.52
CA THR A 80 9.43 2.36 -7.14
C THR A 80 8.82 1.17 -6.42
N ASP A 81 9.57 0.50 -5.54
CA ASP A 81 9.13 -0.60 -4.70
C ASP A 81 8.66 -0.17 -3.29
N GLU A 82 8.45 1.13 -3.03
CA GLU A 82 7.95 1.62 -1.74
C GLU A 82 6.76 2.59 -1.87
N GLY A 83 5.76 2.46 -0.99
CA GLY A 83 4.57 3.31 -0.98
C GLY A 83 4.71 4.62 -0.18
N LEU A 84 5.92 5.03 0.21
CA LEU A 84 6.12 6.20 1.08
C LEU A 84 6.26 7.48 0.27
N GLY A 85 5.44 8.47 0.63
CA GLY A 85 5.40 9.80 0.04
C GLY A 85 5.55 10.92 1.06
N ARG A 86 5.63 12.15 0.57
CA ARG A 86 5.66 13.36 1.40
C ARG A 86 4.37 14.16 1.19
N SER A 87 3.66 14.42 2.27
CA SER A 87 2.52 15.33 2.31
C SER A 87 2.76 16.46 3.32
N ARG A 88 1.82 17.41 3.42
CA ARG A 88 1.85 18.46 4.45
C ARG A 88 1.92 17.91 5.88
N GLY A 89 1.42 16.68 6.10
CA GLY A 89 1.44 16.00 7.39
C GLY A 89 2.70 15.19 7.67
N GLY A 90 3.72 15.23 6.81
CA GLY A 90 4.93 14.42 6.93
C GLY A 90 4.94 13.21 5.98
N LEU A 91 5.53 12.10 6.42
CA LEU A 91 5.60 10.88 5.63
C LEU A 91 4.26 10.15 5.62
N THR A 92 3.74 9.86 4.44
CA THR A 92 2.42 9.23 4.27
C THR A 92 2.42 8.23 3.11
N SER A 93 1.58 7.21 3.24
CA SER A 93 1.20 6.29 2.15
C SER A 93 -0.29 6.46 1.86
N LYS A 94 -0.71 6.10 0.66
CA LYS A 94 -2.12 6.05 0.29
C LYS A 94 -2.47 4.63 -0.14
N ILE A 95 -3.58 4.13 0.38
CA ILE A 95 -4.15 2.84 0.03
C ILE A 95 -5.39 3.16 -0.80
N HIS A 96 -5.37 2.74 -2.06
CA HIS A 96 -6.54 2.76 -2.94
C HIS A 96 -7.16 1.37 -2.90
N LEU A 97 -8.48 1.31 -2.84
CA LEU A 97 -9.23 0.08 -2.69
C LEU A 97 -10.46 0.11 -3.59
N ALA A 98 -10.62 -0.95 -4.38
CA ALA A 98 -11.90 -1.33 -4.96
C ALA A 98 -12.59 -2.30 -4.01
N GLY A 99 -13.87 -2.07 -3.75
CA GLY A 99 -14.69 -2.97 -2.95
C GLY A 99 -16.07 -3.17 -3.55
N GLU A 100 -16.66 -4.34 -3.29
CA GLU A 100 -18.03 -4.65 -3.68
C GLU A 100 -19.06 -4.02 -2.71
N GLY A 101 -20.36 -4.09 -3.07
CA GLY A 101 -21.47 -3.47 -2.31
C GLY A 101 -21.53 -3.86 -0.82
N GLY A 102 -21.06 -5.08 -0.47
CA GLY A 102 -20.90 -5.59 0.89
C GLY A 102 -19.62 -5.16 1.63
N ARG A 103 -18.85 -4.22 1.05
CA ARG A 103 -17.59 -3.65 1.59
C ARG A 103 -16.40 -4.62 1.67
N ARG A 104 -16.41 -5.71 0.90
CA ARG A 104 -15.26 -6.61 0.82
C ARG A 104 -14.27 -6.10 -0.23
N PRO A 105 -12.95 -6.19 0.06
CA PRO A 105 -11.93 -5.75 -0.87
C PRO A 105 -11.91 -6.67 -2.11
N LEU A 106 -11.88 -6.05 -3.29
CA LEU A 106 -11.70 -6.70 -4.58
C LEU A 106 -10.28 -6.52 -5.11
N GLY A 107 -9.79 -5.28 -5.11
CA GLY A 107 -8.43 -4.93 -5.54
C GLY A 107 -7.85 -3.83 -4.66
N LEU A 108 -6.53 -3.81 -4.50
CA LEU A 108 -5.85 -2.77 -3.71
C LEU A 108 -4.55 -2.34 -4.36
N LEU A 109 -4.25 -1.05 -4.27
CA LEU A 109 -2.99 -0.46 -4.73
C LEU A 109 -2.43 0.47 -3.66
N ILE A 110 -1.14 0.36 -3.38
CA ILE A 110 -0.45 1.23 -2.43
C ILE A 110 0.44 2.19 -3.20
N THR A 111 0.24 3.47 -2.97
CA THR A 111 1.03 4.54 -3.60
C THR A 111 1.61 5.48 -2.55
N PRO A 112 2.57 6.33 -2.93
CA PRO A 112 2.97 7.48 -2.13
C PRO A 112 1.78 8.35 -1.73
N GLY A 113 1.82 8.91 -0.52
CA GLY A 113 0.68 9.63 0.04
C GLY A 113 0.27 10.92 -0.69
N GLN A 114 1.11 11.46 -1.59
CA GLN A 114 0.75 12.60 -2.45
C GLN A 114 0.04 12.21 -3.76
N ALA A 115 -0.13 10.92 -4.05
CA ALA A 115 -0.83 10.46 -5.24
C ALA A 115 -2.32 10.86 -5.20
N HIS A 116 -2.87 11.22 -6.36
CA HIS A 116 -4.27 11.65 -6.50
C HIS A 116 -5.16 10.51 -7.00
N ASP A 117 -6.32 10.34 -6.37
CA ASP A 117 -7.20 9.18 -6.57
C ASP A 117 -7.69 9.05 -8.02
N GLY A 118 -8.03 10.16 -8.66
CA GLY A 118 -8.50 10.16 -10.05
C GLY A 118 -7.46 9.61 -11.04
N SER A 119 -6.16 9.76 -10.77
CA SER A 119 -5.11 9.20 -11.64
C SER A 119 -4.86 7.71 -11.43
N LEU A 120 -5.40 7.13 -10.35
CA LEU A 120 -5.18 5.73 -9.97
C LEU A 120 -6.41 4.86 -10.19
N PHE A 121 -7.56 5.42 -10.59
CA PHE A 121 -8.80 4.68 -10.78
C PHE A 121 -8.64 3.47 -11.71
N GLU A 122 -8.09 3.68 -12.92
CA GLU A 122 -7.88 2.59 -13.89
C GLU A 122 -6.95 1.50 -13.36
N GLN A 123 -5.89 1.91 -12.65
CA GLN A 123 -4.92 0.97 -12.07
C GLN A 123 -5.55 0.13 -10.95
N VAL A 124 -6.42 0.73 -10.14
CA VAL A 124 -7.14 0.02 -9.07
C VAL A 124 -8.17 -0.95 -9.66
N MET A 125 -8.86 -0.55 -10.72
CA MET A 125 -9.81 -1.44 -11.41
C MET A 125 -9.12 -2.60 -12.11
N ALA A 126 -7.86 -2.45 -12.54
CA ALA A 126 -7.06 -3.56 -13.09
C ALA A 126 -6.67 -4.63 -12.04
N GLU A 127 -6.85 -4.33 -10.75
CA GLU A 127 -6.60 -5.26 -9.64
C GLU A 127 -7.86 -6.03 -9.20
N VAL A 128 -9.03 -5.76 -9.79
CA VAL A 128 -10.31 -6.45 -9.56
C VAL A 128 -10.45 -7.63 -10.51
#